data_AF-A0A0N1I9L1-F1
#
_entry.id   AF-A0A0N1I9L1-F1
#
_cell.length_a   1.000
_cell.length_b   1.000
_cell.length_c   1.000
_cell.angle_alpha   90.00
_cell.angle_beta   90.00
_cell.angle_gamma   90.00
#
_symmetry.space_group_name_H-M   'P 1'
#
loop_
_entity.id
_entity.type
_entity.pdbx_description
1 polymer ?
#
loop_
_entity_poly.entity_id
_entity_poly.type
_entity_poly.pdbx_seq_one_letter_code
_entity_poly.pdbx_strand_id
1 'polypeptide(L)'
;MANRRVAKSHRLARKKKMKTTKKSSLLESAAAASGLRTGAGKQTTKSQRAPTRMRIVNGVAKKQQKRFAEIESLQKSKSRLMKQQVVERMVLKEHLRDLEARKDRIRRGESAKTERRELAKYIRQLKQEQQVKHASELQNVEAALKQLMDERQSVRAARAAAGLNEEDAEWEDVENDAEDVDEDELQRMFAHLTV
;
A
#
# COMPACT_ATOMS: atom_id res chain seq x y z
N MET A 1 -32.02 27.52 -10.30
CA MET A 1 -31.47 27.95 -11.60
C MET A 1 -30.24 28.81 -11.37
N ALA A 2 -29.04 28.22 -11.41
CA ALA A 2 -27.79 28.94 -11.68
C ALA A 2 -26.68 27.91 -11.88
N ASN A 3 -26.53 27.46 -13.13
CA ASN A 3 -25.34 26.77 -13.62
C ASN A 3 -24.15 27.71 -13.51
N ARG A 4 -23.06 27.30 -12.84
CA ARG A 4 -21.77 27.99 -12.98
C ARG A 4 -20.70 27.02 -13.46
N ARG A 5 -20.65 26.87 -14.78
CA ARG A 5 -19.46 26.40 -15.52
C ARG A 5 -18.29 27.31 -15.15
N VAL A 6 -17.20 26.73 -14.65
CA VAL A 6 -15.88 27.38 -14.67
C VAL A 6 -14.98 26.53 -15.54
N ALA A 7 -14.38 27.21 -16.51
CA ALA A 7 -13.82 26.67 -17.74
C ALA A 7 -12.49 25.96 -17.54
N LYS A 8 -12.25 24.96 -18.41
CA LYS A 8 -10.93 24.42 -18.77
C LYS A 8 -9.99 25.58 -19.15
N SER A 9 -8.87 25.73 -18.44
CA SER A 9 -7.70 26.43 -18.97
C SER A 9 -6.45 25.54 -18.86
N HIS A 10 -6.26 24.73 -19.89
CA HIS A 10 -5.02 24.02 -20.16
C HIS A 10 -4.05 25.01 -20.81
N ARG A 11 -2.98 25.39 -20.11
CA ARG A 11 -1.88 26.15 -20.72
C ARG A 11 -0.53 25.63 -20.23
N LEU A 12 -0.03 24.61 -20.92
CA LEU A 12 1.35 24.16 -20.84
C LEU A 12 2.29 25.31 -21.22
N ALA A 13 2.94 25.91 -20.23
CA ALA A 13 3.99 26.90 -20.46
C ALA A 13 5.30 26.17 -20.83
N ARG A 14 5.43 25.79 -22.10
CA ARG A 14 6.73 25.48 -22.73
C ARG A 14 7.57 26.76 -22.84
N LYS A 15 8.65 26.87 -22.07
CA LYS A 15 9.80 27.78 -22.29
C LYS A 15 11.03 27.09 -21.69
N LYS A 16 12.23 27.04 -22.25
CA LYS A 16 12.86 27.49 -23.50
C LYS A 16 14.18 26.69 -23.55
N LYS A 17 14.53 26.02 -24.65
CA LYS A 17 15.87 25.42 -24.79
C LYS A 17 16.89 26.55 -24.96
N MET A 18 17.81 26.73 -24.00
CA MET A 18 18.98 27.58 -24.21
C MET A 18 20.09 26.75 -24.85
N LYS A 19 20.34 27.02 -26.14
CA LYS A 19 21.60 26.72 -26.81
C LYS A 19 22.48 27.96 -26.69
N THR A 20 23.66 27.84 -26.08
CA THR A 20 24.75 28.82 -26.21
C THR A 20 26.06 28.01 -26.29
N THR A 21 26.51 27.73 -27.51
CA THR A 21 27.59 28.42 -28.24
C THR A 21 28.98 27.99 -27.83
N LYS A 22 29.56 27.15 -28.70
CA LYS A 22 31.00 26.99 -28.92
C LYS A 22 31.65 28.35 -29.19
N LYS A 23 32.79 28.62 -28.56
CA LYS A 23 33.87 29.51 -29.04
C LYS A 23 35.17 28.73 -28.76
N SER A 24 35.94 28.20 -29.72
CA SER A 24 36.86 28.88 -30.67
C SER A 24 37.68 29.96 -29.97
N SER A 25 39.00 30.10 -30.05
CA SER A 25 40.12 29.51 -30.80
C SER A 25 41.37 30.03 -30.07
N LEU A 26 42.52 29.35 -30.08
CA LEU A 26 43.64 29.78 -30.92
C LEU A 26 44.69 28.67 -30.98
N LEU A 27 45.05 28.34 -32.22
CA LEU A 27 46.18 27.53 -32.64
C LEU A 27 47.50 28.30 -32.42
N GLU A 28 48.56 27.52 -32.18
CA GLU A 28 49.91 27.62 -32.76
C GLU A 28 50.68 28.95 -32.64
N SER A 29 51.79 28.99 -31.90
CA SER A 29 53.14 28.49 -32.24
C SER A 29 54.06 29.66 -32.61
N ALA A 30 55.07 29.89 -31.79
CA ALA A 30 56.31 30.50 -32.25
C ALA A 30 57.46 29.98 -31.38
N ALA A 31 58.33 29.21 -32.02
CA ALA A 31 59.65 28.84 -31.54
C ALA A 31 60.54 30.09 -31.43
N ALA A 32 61.40 30.16 -30.41
CA ALA A 32 62.84 30.35 -30.59
C ALA A 32 63.57 30.60 -29.26
N ALA A 33 64.68 29.87 -29.12
CA ALA A 33 65.94 30.27 -28.51
C ALA A 33 66.10 30.31 -26.98
N SER A 34 67.00 29.40 -26.55
CA SER A 34 68.14 29.67 -25.66
C SER A 34 67.91 29.66 -24.14
N GLY A 35 68.51 28.64 -23.51
CA GLY A 35 69.31 28.89 -22.30
C GLY A 35 68.93 28.13 -21.03
N LEU A 36 69.56 26.96 -20.87
CA LEU A 36 70.30 26.56 -19.65
C LEU A 36 69.53 26.16 -18.35
N ARG A 37 69.83 24.91 -17.95
CA ARG A 37 70.00 24.34 -16.58
C ARG A 37 68.82 23.62 -15.90
N THR A 38 69.01 22.29 -15.87
CA THR A 38 68.92 21.35 -14.71
C THR A 38 67.69 21.37 -13.80
N GLY A 39 66.98 20.24 -13.73
CA GLY A 39 66.08 19.95 -12.63
C GLY A 39 65.28 18.67 -12.82
N ALA A 40 65.69 17.61 -12.14
CA ALA A 40 65.08 16.29 -12.16
C ALA A 40 63.65 16.27 -11.58
N GLY A 41 62.86 15.27 -11.99
CA GLY A 41 61.92 14.62 -11.08
C GLY A 41 60.42 14.91 -11.28
N LYS A 42 59.80 14.11 -12.15
CA LYS A 42 58.51 13.40 -11.95
C LYS A 42 57.32 14.21 -11.39
N GLN A 43 56.58 14.76 -12.35
CA GLN A 43 55.12 14.76 -12.50
C GLN A 43 54.24 14.33 -11.30
N THR A 44 53.56 15.35 -10.75
CA THR A 44 52.10 15.48 -10.61
C THR A 44 51.29 14.26 -10.19
N THR A 45 50.83 14.34 -8.94
CA THR A 45 49.56 13.82 -8.40
C THR A 45 48.44 13.71 -9.44
N LYS A 46 48.08 12.48 -9.82
CA LYS A 46 46.77 12.18 -10.42
C LYS A 46 46.12 11.05 -9.63
N SER A 47 45.44 11.43 -8.55
CA SER A 47 44.41 10.62 -7.91
C SER A 47 43.32 10.36 -8.96
N GLN A 48 43.39 9.22 -9.64
CA GLN A 48 42.25 8.71 -10.38
C GLN A 48 41.31 8.05 -9.38
N ARG A 49 40.38 8.85 -8.83
CA ARG A 49 39.14 8.30 -8.30
C ARG A 49 38.39 7.69 -9.47
N ALA A 50 38.52 6.39 -9.65
CA ALA A 50 37.60 5.62 -10.46
C ALA A 50 36.18 5.92 -9.93
N PRO A 51 35.21 6.30 -10.78
CA PRO A 51 33.84 6.38 -10.34
C PRO A 51 33.40 4.96 -10.01
N THR A 52 33.27 4.67 -8.71
CA THR A 52 32.67 3.43 -8.21
C THR A 52 31.23 3.41 -8.70
N ARG A 53 31.01 2.83 -9.87
CA ARG A 53 29.68 2.62 -10.42
C ARG A 53 29.03 1.53 -9.56
N MET A 54 28.39 1.97 -8.49
CA MET A 54 27.59 1.13 -7.60
C MET A 54 26.58 0.38 -8.46
N ARG A 55 26.74 -0.94 -8.61
CA ARG A 55 25.69 -1.80 -9.14
C ARG A 55 24.55 -1.76 -8.13
N ILE A 56 23.52 -0.97 -8.42
CA ILE A 56 22.25 -1.09 -7.70
C ILE A 56 21.77 -2.52 -7.94
N VAL A 57 21.79 -3.31 -6.87
CA VAL A 57 21.51 -4.74 -6.90
C VAL A 57 20.01 -4.90 -7.17
N ASN A 58 19.65 -5.40 -8.36
CA ASN A 58 18.26 -5.72 -8.76
C ASN A 58 17.48 -6.54 -7.70
N GLY A 59 18.16 -7.19 -6.75
CA GLY A 59 17.55 -7.91 -5.62
C GLY A 59 16.85 -7.02 -4.59
N VAL A 60 17.25 -5.76 -4.41
CA VAL A 60 16.58 -4.83 -3.48
C VAL A 60 15.23 -4.39 -4.04
N ALA A 61 15.16 -4.10 -5.35
CA ALA A 61 13.92 -3.77 -6.04
C ALA A 61 12.90 -4.91 -5.98
N LYS A 62 13.33 -6.16 -6.25
CA LYS A 62 12.45 -7.35 -6.18
C LYS A 62 11.90 -7.62 -4.78
N LYS A 63 12.71 -7.45 -3.73
CA LYS A 63 12.25 -7.61 -2.34
C LYS A 63 11.23 -6.53 -1.95
N GLN A 64 11.42 -5.31 -2.44
CA GLN A 64 10.49 -4.21 -2.19
C GLN A 64 9.18 -4.38 -2.94
N GLN A 65 9.22 -4.74 -4.22
CA GLN A 65 8.01 -5.01 -5.02
C GLN A 65 7.13 -6.10 -4.38
N LYS A 66 7.74 -7.19 -3.88
CA LYS A 66 7.01 -8.23 -3.14
C LYS A 66 6.29 -7.69 -1.90
N ARG A 67 6.92 -6.79 -1.14
CA ARG A 67 6.32 -6.17 0.05
C ARG A 67 5.17 -5.23 -0.29
N PHE A 68 5.21 -4.54 -1.43
CA PHE A 68 4.09 -3.71 -1.89
C PHE A 68 2.89 -4.56 -2.28
N ALA A 69 3.11 -5.59 -3.09
CA ALA A 69 2.07 -6.56 -3.43
C ALA A 69 1.48 -7.22 -2.18
N GLU A 70 2.30 -7.48 -1.14
CA GLU A 70 1.83 -8.02 0.14
C GLU A 70 0.95 -7.01 0.91
N ILE A 71 1.34 -5.73 0.98
CA ILE A 71 0.50 -4.68 1.59
C ILE A 71 -0.84 -4.54 0.84
N GLU A 72 -0.81 -4.49 -0.49
CA GLU A 72 -2.02 -4.39 -1.32
C GLU A 72 -2.93 -5.60 -1.14
N SER A 73 -2.37 -6.82 -1.18
CA SER A 73 -3.15 -8.03 -0.97
C SER A 73 -3.80 -8.09 0.42
N LEU A 74 -3.11 -7.61 1.46
CA LEU A 74 -3.69 -7.49 2.81
C LEU A 74 -4.73 -6.37 2.92
N GLN A 75 -4.59 -5.28 2.18
CA GLN A 75 -5.62 -4.24 2.10
C GLN A 75 -6.88 -4.77 1.38
N LYS A 76 -6.71 -5.52 0.30
CA LYS A 76 -7.79 -6.23 -0.40
C LYS A 76 -8.46 -7.24 0.52
N SER A 77 -7.68 -8.06 1.24
CA SER A 77 -8.21 -9.05 2.17
C SER A 77 -8.98 -8.39 3.32
N LYS A 78 -8.48 -7.27 3.88
CA LYS A 78 -9.20 -6.47 4.88
C LYS A 78 -10.56 -5.99 4.35
N SER A 79 -10.58 -5.42 3.15
CA SER A 79 -11.81 -4.92 2.52
C SER A 79 -12.82 -6.06 2.32
N ARG A 80 -12.37 -7.20 1.79
CA ARG A 80 -13.19 -8.40 1.61
C ARG A 80 -13.72 -8.92 2.94
N LEU A 81 -12.88 -9.01 3.97
CA LEU A 81 -13.27 -9.43 5.31
C LEU A 81 -14.35 -8.52 5.89
N MET A 82 -14.21 -7.19 5.74
CA MET A 82 -15.24 -6.24 6.19
C MET A 82 -16.58 -6.47 5.48
N LYS A 83 -16.58 -6.71 4.16
CA LYS A 83 -17.80 -7.03 3.40
C LYS A 83 -18.43 -8.34 3.91
N GLN A 84 -17.63 -9.38 4.12
CA GLN A 84 -18.09 -10.65 4.69
C GLN A 84 -18.70 -10.46 6.09
N GLN A 85 -18.05 -9.69 6.96
CA GLN A 85 -18.56 -9.40 8.30
C GLN A 85 -19.89 -8.64 8.28
N VAL A 86 -20.12 -7.76 7.31
CA VAL A 86 -21.43 -7.10 7.12
C VAL A 86 -22.52 -8.12 6.79
N VAL A 87 -22.25 -9.03 5.86
CA VAL A 87 -23.19 -10.11 5.49
C VAL A 87 -23.45 -11.02 6.70
N GLU A 88 -22.41 -11.46 7.39
CA GLU A 88 -22.53 -12.29 8.59
C GLU A 88 -23.36 -11.59 9.69
N ARG A 89 -23.16 -10.29 9.90
CA ARG A 89 -23.98 -9.51 10.86
C ARG A 89 -25.45 -9.45 10.45
N MET A 90 -25.74 -9.35 9.15
CA MET A 90 -27.09 -9.34 8.65
C MET A 90 -27.78 -10.69 8.91
N VAL A 91 -27.13 -11.79 8.55
CA VAL A 91 -27.64 -13.15 8.78
C VAL A 91 -27.82 -13.41 10.28
N LEU A 92 -26.82 -13.04 11.10
CA LEU A 92 -26.91 -13.20 12.55
C LEU A 92 -28.07 -12.39 13.14
N LYS A 93 -28.34 -11.19 12.61
CA LYS A 93 -29.46 -10.37 13.07
C LYS A 93 -30.80 -11.05 12.82
N GLU A 94 -30.97 -11.73 11.69
CA GLU A 94 -32.18 -12.50 11.40
C GLU A 94 -32.32 -13.70 12.34
N HIS A 95 -31.26 -14.49 12.49
CA HIS A 95 -31.25 -15.62 13.41
C HIS A 95 -31.54 -15.20 14.86
N LEU A 96 -30.99 -14.08 15.31
CA LEU A 96 -31.27 -13.53 16.64
C LEU A 96 -32.74 -13.11 16.82
N ARG A 97 -33.37 -12.54 15.78
CA ARG A 97 -34.81 -12.23 15.82
C ARG A 97 -35.64 -13.51 15.96
N ASP A 98 -35.29 -14.57 15.24
CA ASP A 98 -36.02 -15.84 15.31
C ASP A 98 -35.90 -16.50 16.69
N LEU A 99 -34.70 -16.45 17.29
CA LEU A 99 -34.48 -16.92 18.65
C LEU A 99 -35.25 -16.08 19.68
N GLU A 100 -35.28 -14.76 19.52
CA GLU A 100 -36.06 -13.85 20.38
C GLU A 100 -37.58 -14.13 20.23
N ALA A 101 -38.08 -14.30 19.01
CA ALA A 101 -39.47 -14.67 18.75
C ALA A 101 -39.82 -16.06 19.30
N ARG A 102 -38.92 -17.03 19.21
CA ARG A 102 -39.09 -18.36 19.83
C ARG A 102 -39.19 -18.24 21.35
N LYS A 103 -38.30 -17.48 21.98
CA LYS A 103 -38.32 -17.21 23.42
C LYS A 103 -39.65 -16.57 23.85
N ASP A 104 -40.19 -15.65 23.07
CA ASP A 104 -41.43 -14.95 23.39
C ASP A 104 -42.71 -15.78 23.19
N ARG A 105 -42.65 -16.78 22.29
CA ARG A 105 -43.71 -17.79 22.09
C ARG A 105 -43.80 -18.78 23.26
N ILE A 106 -42.70 -19.07 23.94
CA ILE A 106 -42.66 -19.96 25.10
C ILE A 106 -43.30 -19.25 26.30
N ARG A 107 -44.61 -19.43 26.48
CA ARG A 107 -45.38 -18.78 27.56
C ARG A 107 -45.85 -19.73 28.66
N ARG A 108 -46.14 -20.99 28.33
CA ARG A 108 -46.75 -21.98 29.23
C ARG A 108 -46.05 -23.34 29.07
N GLY A 109 -46.06 -24.15 30.13
CA GLY A 109 -45.35 -25.44 30.22
C GLY A 109 -44.44 -25.51 31.46
N GLU A 110 -44.22 -26.70 32.01
CA GLU A 110 -43.37 -26.90 33.21
C GLU A 110 -41.93 -26.41 32.99
N SER A 111 -41.38 -26.61 31.80
CA SER A 111 -40.05 -26.16 31.37
C SER A 111 -40.00 -24.73 30.82
N ALA A 112 -41.13 -24.02 30.70
CA ALA A 112 -41.19 -22.76 29.96
C ALA A 112 -40.33 -21.63 30.56
N LYS A 113 -40.05 -21.68 31.88
CA LYS A 113 -39.19 -20.69 32.56
C LYS A 113 -37.71 -21.00 32.34
N THR A 114 -37.32 -22.27 32.35
CA THR A 114 -35.93 -22.70 32.15
C THR A 114 -35.54 -22.51 30.69
N GLU A 115 -36.37 -22.94 29.75
CA GLU A 115 -36.14 -22.75 28.31
C GLU A 115 -35.92 -21.29 27.92
N ARG A 116 -36.75 -20.37 28.44
CA ARG A 116 -36.57 -18.93 28.18
C ARG A 116 -35.25 -18.39 28.72
N ARG A 117 -34.81 -18.87 29.88
CA ARG A 117 -33.52 -18.46 30.48
C ARG A 117 -32.35 -19.01 29.66
N GLU A 118 -32.45 -20.24 29.20
CA GLU A 118 -31.43 -20.88 28.36
C GLU A 118 -31.34 -20.19 27.00
N LEU A 119 -32.47 -19.91 26.35
CA LEU A 119 -32.51 -19.11 25.11
C LEU A 119 -31.92 -17.72 25.32
N ALA A 120 -32.22 -17.05 26.45
CA ALA A 120 -31.62 -15.75 26.76
C ALA A 120 -30.09 -15.83 26.96
N LYS A 121 -29.59 -16.90 27.59
CA LYS A 121 -28.14 -17.14 27.72
C LYS A 121 -27.50 -17.38 26.35
N TYR A 122 -28.12 -18.25 25.55
CA TYR A 122 -27.63 -18.56 24.21
C TYR A 122 -27.57 -17.33 23.31
N ILE A 123 -28.62 -16.50 23.31
CA ILE A 123 -28.64 -15.22 22.57
C ILE A 123 -27.48 -14.30 23.01
N ARG A 124 -27.20 -14.20 24.31
CA ARG A 124 -26.08 -13.37 24.82
C ARG A 124 -24.73 -13.93 24.38
N GLN A 125 -24.56 -15.25 24.50
CA GLN A 125 -23.33 -15.93 24.11
C GLN A 125 -23.07 -15.74 22.61
N LEU A 126 -24.08 -15.95 21.77
CA LEU A 126 -23.95 -15.81 20.32
C LEU A 126 -23.56 -14.37 19.90
N LYS A 127 -24.14 -13.35 20.56
CA LYS A 127 -23.76 -11.94 20.34
C LYS A 127 -22.29 -11.69 20.72
N GLN A 128 -21.85 -12.24 21.85
CA GLN A 128 -20.48 -12.07 22.33
C GLN A 128 -19.46 -12.81 21.46
N GLU A 129 -19.74 -14.06 21.10
CA GLU A 129 -18.89 -14.87 20.23
C GLU A 129 -18.68 -14.19 18.87
N GLN A 130 -19.75 -13.67 18.26
CA GLN A 130 -19.62 -12.96 16.99
C GLN A 130 -18.80 -11.67 17.13
N GLN A 131 -18.98 -10.91 18.21
CA GLN A 131 -18.21 -9.70 18.46
C GLN A 131 -16.72 -10.03 18.62
N VAL A 132 -16.39 -11.07 19.39
CA VAL A 132 -15.01 -11.51 19.61
C VAL A 132 -14.39 -12.03 18.31
N LYS A 133 -15.12 -12.84 17.53
CA LYS A 133 -14.70 -13.34 16.22
C LYS A 133 -14.37 -12.18 15.27
N HIS A 134 -15.29 -11.24 15.09
CA HIS A 134 -15.10 -10.13 14.15
C HIS A 134 -13.96 -9.20 14.57
N ALA A 135 -13.82 -8.94 15.87
CA ALA A 135 -12.73 -8.12 16.40
C ALA A 135 -11.37 -8.80 16.21
N SER A 136 -11.25 -10.10 16.51
CA SER A 136 -9.98 -10.82 16.39
C SER A 136 -9.53 -10.98 14.94
N GLU A 137 -10.44 -11.29 14.02
CA GLU A 137 -10.15 -11.39 12.59
C GLU A 137 -9.64 -10.05 12.02
N LEU A 138 -10.30 -8.93 12.35
CA LEU A 138 -9.85 -7.61 11.92
C LEU A 138 -8.51 -7.24 12.55
N GLN A 139 -8.36 -7.48 13.86
CA GLN A 139 -7.12 -7.16 14.57
C GLN A 139 -5.91 -7.89 13.98
N ASN A 140 -6.06 -9.15 13.57
CA ASN A 140 -4.99 -9.92 12.97
C ASN A 140 -4.52 -9.32 11.64
N VAL A 141 -5.46 -8.95 10.76
CA VAL A 141 -5.14 -8.33 9.46
C VAL A 141 -4.56 -6.92 9.66
N GLU A 142 -5.11 -6.15 10.59
CA GLU A 142 -4.61 -4.81 10.92
C GLU A 142 -3.22 -4.83 11.54
N ALA A 143 -2.91 -5.80 12.40
CA ALA A 143 -1.58 -5.97 12.97
C ALA A 143 -0.55 -6.30 11.89
N ALA A 144 -0.86 -7.21 10.97
CA ALA A 144 0.01 -7.56 9.85
C ALA A 144 0.25 -6.36 8.91
N LEU A 145 -0.81 -5.62 8.56
CA LEU A 145 -0.71 -4.40 7.77
C LEU A 145 0.16 -3.34 8.44
N LYS A 146 -0.04 -3.12 9.75
CA LYS A 146 0.72 -2.13 10.50
C LYS A 146 2.21 -2.48 10.51
N GLN A 147 2.56 -3.74 10.77
CA GLN A 147 3.96 -4.20 10.74
C GLN A 147 4.62 -3.91 9.39
N LEU A 148 3.97 -4.27 8.27
CA LEU A 148 4.52 -4.03 6.94
C LEU A 148 4.63 -2.54 6.58
N MET A 149 3.66 -1.71 7.03
CA MET A 149 3.72 -0.26 6.84
C MET A 149 4.84 0.39 7.67
N ASP A 150 5.01 -0.03 8.92
CA ASP A 150 6.07 0.47 9.81
C ASP A 150 7.45 0.10 9.25
N GLU A 151 7.61 -1.14 8.76
CA GLU A 151 8.83 -1.56 8.06
C GLU A 151 9.10 -0.75 6.79
N ARG A 152 8.07 -0.47 5.99
CA ARG A 152 8.18 0.38 4.79
C ARG A 152 8.66 1.78 5.17
N GLN A 153 8.09 2.36 6.22
CA GLN A 153 8.44 3.71 6.69
C GLN A 153 9.87 3.77 7.24
N SER A 154 10.29 2.74 7.99
CA SER A 154 11.66 2.60 8.49
C SER A 154 12.68 2.54 7.33
N VAL A 155 12.39 1.76 6.28
CA VAL A 155 13.27 1.67 5.10
C VAL A 155 13.34 3.01 4.35
N ARG A 156 12.23 3.75 4.25
CA ARG A 156 12.22 5.10 3.67
C ARG A 156 13.06 6.08 4.49
N ALA A 157 12.87 6.10 5.80
CA ALA A 157 13.64 6.96 6.70
C ALA A 157 15.14 6.67 6.62
N ALA A 158 15.53 5.39 6.57
CA ALA A 158 16.94 4.99 6.42
C ALA A 158 17.56 5.44 5.09
N ARG A 159 16.80 5.40 3.98
CA ARG A 159 17.25 5.89 2.67
C ARG A 159 17.40 7.40 2.64
N ALA A 160 16.44 8.13 3.20
CA ALA A 160 16.51 9.58 3.33
C ALA A 160 17.73 10.01 4.17
N ALA A 161 17.99 9.32 5.29
CA ALA A 161 19.17 9.56 6.12
C ALA A 161 20.50 9.25 5.40
N ALA A 162 20.49 8.31 4.44
CA ALA A 162 21.64 8.00 3.59
C ALA A 162 21.85 9.00 2.43
N GLY A 163 21.00 10.03 2.30
CA GLY A 163 21.11 11.04 1.24
C GLY A 163 20.74 10.53 -0.15
N LEU A 164 20.07 9.37 -0.26
CA LEU A 164 19.46 8.94 -1.52
C LEU A 164 18.17 9.75 -1.74
N ASN A 165 18.14 10.57 -2.80
CA ASN A 165 16.94 11.31 -3.19
C ASN A 165 15.81 10.33 -3.55
N GLU A 166 14.60 10.64 -3.05
CA GLU A 166 13.38 9.90 -3.39
C GLU A 166 12.99 10.03 -4.88
N GLU A 167 13.54 11.02 -5.60
CA GLU A 167 13.24 11.30 -7.01
C GLU A 167 13.74 10.22 -7.99
N ASP A 168 14.73 9.42 -7.62
CA ASP A 168 15.19 8.25 -8.41
C ASP A 168 14.39 6.96 -8.12
N ALA A 169 13.45 7.03 -7.16
CA ALA A 169 12.49 5.96 -6.92
C ALA A 169 11.17 6.36 -7.59
N GLU A 170 11.09 6.15 -8.91
CA GLU A 170 9.82 6.05 -9.62
C GLU A 170 8.99 4.94 -8.93
N TRP A 171 8.17 5.36 -7.97
CA TRP A 171 7.09 4.54 -7.44
C TRP A 171 5.99 4.63 -8.48
N GLU A 172 5.92 3.65 -9.39
CA GLU A 172 4.78 3.51 -10.28
C GLU A 172 3.51 3.44 -9.43
N ASP A 173 2.63 4.43 -9.62
CA ASP A 173 1.23 4.34 -9.21
C ASP A 173 0.62 3.18 -10.01
N VAL A 174 0.55 1.99 -9.40
CA VAL A 174 -0.05 0.83 -10.05
C VAL A 174 -1.57 1.03 -10.05
N GLU A 175 -2.12 0.86 -11.24
CA GLU A 175 -3.50 1.15 -11.61
C GLU A 175 -4.50 0.53 -10.62
N ASN A 176 -5.48 1.34 -10.25
CA ASN A 176 -6.66 0.92 -9.51
C ASN A 176 -7.49 0.01 -10.41
N ASP A 177 -7.12 -1.27 -10.47
CA ASP A 177 -7.99 -2.33 -10.96
C ASP A 177 -9.19 -2.41 -10.02
N ALA A 178 -10.24 -1.70 -10.40
CA ALA A 178 -11.57 -1.89 -9.86
C ALA A 178 -11.99 -3.32 -10.22
N GLU A 179 -11.71 -4.27 -9.34
CA GLU A 179 -12.19 -5.64 -9.49
C GLU A 179 -13.71 -5.66 -9.31
N ASP A 180 -14.39 -5.88 -10.44
CA ASP A 180 -15.77 -6.34 -10.53
C ASP A 180 -15.97 -7.49 -9.53
N VAL A 181 -17.01 -7.37 -8.71
CA VAL A 181 -17.33 -8.40 -7.71
C VAL A 181 -17.78 -9.65 -8.46
N ASP A 182 -17.03 -10.74 -8.31
CA ASP A 182 -17.30 -12.01 -8.96
C ASP A 182 -18.66 -12.58 -8.47
N GLU A 183 -19.68 -12.52 -9.34
CA GLU A 183 -21.06 -12.95 -9.03
C GLU A 183 -21.11 -14.43 -8.60
N ASP A 184 -20.20 -15.25 -9.12
CA ASP A 184 -20.07 -16.67 -8.78
C ASP A 184 -19.62 -16.90 -7.33
N GLU A 185 -18.78 -16.01 -6.79
CA GLU A 185 -18.34 -16.06 -5.39
C GLU A 185 -19.48 -15.64 -4.45
N LEU A 186 -20.26 -14.63 -4.84
CA LEU A 186 -21.49 -14.26 -4.15
C LEU A 186 -22.50 -15.42 -4.14
N GLN A 187 -22.77 -16.03 -5.29
CA GLN A 187 -23.72 -17.15 -5.39
C GLN A 187 -23.30 -18.36 -4.54
N ARG A 188 -22.01 -18.70 -4.49
CA ARG A 188 -21.52 -19.76 -3.60
C ARG A 188 -21.73 -19.44 -2.11
N MET A 189 -21.59 -18.18 -1.71
CA MET A 189 -21.86 -17.75 -0.32
C MET A 189 -23.35 -17.73 0.03
N PHE A 190 -24.27 -17.80 -0.94
CA PHE A 190 -25.72 -17.88 -0.70
C PHE A 190 -26.34 -19.22 -1.08
N ALA A 191 -25.62 -20.13 -1.74
CA ALA A 191 -26.14 -21.42 -2.23
C ALA A 191 -26.73 -22.32 -1.13
N HIS A 192 -26.21 -22.22 0.09
CA HIS A 192 -26.71 -22.95 1.26
C HIS A 192 -28.01 -22.37 1.86
N LEU A 193 -28.53 -21.25 1.34
CA LEU A 193 -29.78 -20.62 1.77
C LEU A 193 -30.95 -20.89 0.81
N THR A 194 -30.71 -21.52 -0.33
CA THR A 194 -31.70 -21.79 -1.40
C THR A 194 -32.12 -23.26 -1.50
N VAL A 195 -32.08 -24.02 -0.41
CA VAL A 195 -32.60 -25.39 -0.34
C VAL A 195 -33.90 -25.42 0.44
#